data_AF-A0A7J3ZKM5-F1
#
_entry.id   AF-A0A7J3ZKM5-F1
#
_cell.length_a   1.000
_cell.length_b   1.000
_cell.length_c   1.000
_cell.angle_alpha   90.00
_cell.angle_beta   90.00
_cell.angle_gamma   90.00
#
_symmetry.space_group_name_H-M   'P 1'
#
loop_
_entity.id
_entity.type
_entity.pdbx_description
1 polymer ?
#
loop_
_entity_poly.entity_id
_entity_poly.type
_entity_poly.pdbx_seq_one_letter_code
_entity_poly.pdbx_strand_id
1 'polypeptide(L)'
;MPAKGKLNIEKLVREKAEGRLPERLIEEVISKLKEKSHILKKGDTEKIVELLIQAYESSLVDPGEPVGTVAAQSIGEPGTQMTLRTFHYAGVRELNVTLGLPRLIEVVDARKTPSTPLMEVYLDEEHRYSREKAMEVAKRVELTRVENVASMVEADLFTNSIRVVLDPEMLADKGITPKQVYEAIKKANVGRTSMEDEYTIVVELDKTADLAQLTRKKDRIMNIRLKGIAGIKRAIIQTRTTEFGEEYVIVTDGSNLAQVLRVKGVDKTRTRTNNIFEIEQVLGIEAARRAIVEEIMGVLHEQGLDVDIRHVYLVADIMTHTGRVRQIGRHGVSGEKESVLARAAFEMTTKHLFEAAAQGKTDYLRGVTENVIVGQIVPVGTGAVELYINPTEFTLKNKQQVILQRRGQDESEI
;
A
#
# COMPACT_ATOMS: atom_id res chain seq x y z
N MET A 1 -56.48 -18.58 11.18
CA MET A 1 -56.14 -17.18 10.84
C MET A 1 -55.00 -16.76 11.77
N PRO A 2 -53.75 -16.66 11.27
CA PRO A 2 -53.25 -15.41 10.70
C PRO A 2 -52.19 -15.61 9.59
N ALA A 3 -52.43 -15.14 8.36
CA ALA A 3 -51.42 -15.20 7.28
C ALA A 3 -51.65 -14.17 6.15
N LYS A 4 -52.23 -13.01 6.44
CA LYS A 4 -52.43 -11.94 5.44
C LYS A 4 -51.90 -10.63 6.02
N GLY A 5 -50.75 -10.19 5.52
CA GLY A 5 -50.16 -8.90 5.90
C GLY A 5 -48.64 -8.87 6.09
N LYS A 6 -47.85 -9.82 5.55
CA LYS A 6 -46.41 -9.55 5.35
C LYS A 6 -46.30 -8.49 4.25
N LEU A 7 -46.42 -7.23 4.68
CA LEU A 7 -46.21 -6.07 3.84
C LEU A 7 -44.82 -6.16 3.21
N ASN A 8 -44.75 -5.83 1.93
CA ASN A 8 -43.55 -5.79 1.10
C ASN A 8 -42.61 -4.64 1.53
N ILE A 9 -42.08 -4.70 2.76
CA ILE A 9 -41.12 -3.74 3.30
C ILE A 9 -39.90 -3.66 2.39
N GLU A 10 -39.45 -4.79 1.86
CA GLU A 10 -38.35 -4.86 0.90
C GLU A 10 -38.62 -4.07 -0.38
N LYS A 11 -39.85 -4.15 -0.89
CA LYS A 11 -40.24 -3.49 -2.13
C LYS A 11 -40.33 -1.98 -1.94
N LEU A 12 -40.88 -1.54 -0.81
CA LEU A 12 -41.00 -0.12 -0.46
C LEU A 12 -39.64 0.53 -0.15
N VAL A 13 -38.74 -0.19 0.52
CA VAL A 13 -37.37 0.29 0.78
C VAL A 13 -36.59 0.35 -0.53
N ARG A 14 -36.66 -0.69 -1.38
CA ARG A 14 -35.97 -0.67 -2.67
C ARG A 14 -36.51 0.44 -3.57
N GLU A 15 -37.82 0.60 -3.72
CA GLU A 15 -38.42 1.63 -4.57
C GLU A 15 -38.05 3.07 -4.16
N LYS A 16 -37.94 3.36 -2.85
CA LYS A 16 -37.52 4.70 -2.37
C LYS A 16 -36.00 4.88 -2.31
N ALA A 17 -35.22 3.82 -2.18
CA ALA A 17 -33.77 3.88 -1.99
C ALA A 17 -32.96 3.63 -3.27
N GLU A 18 -33.58 3.10 -4.33
CA GLU A 18 -32.93 2.80 -5.60
C GLU A 18 -32.29 4.07 -6.19
N GLY A 19 -30.97 4.05 -6.35
CA GLY A 19 -30.19 5.15 -6.91
C GLY A 19 -29.79 6.27 -5.93
N ARG A 20 -30.33 6.34 -4.70
CA ARG A 20 -29.92 7.34 -3.69
C ARG A 20 -28.96 6.81 -2.64
N LEU A 21 -29.03 5.51 -2.35
CA LEU A 21 -28.23 4.88 -1.29
C LEU A 21 -27.40 3.71 -1.83
N PRO A 22 -26.24 3.42 -1.24
CA PRO A 22 -25.45 2.23 -1.58
C PRO A 22 -26.22 0.93 -1.30
N GLU A 23 -26.12 -0.07 -2.18
CA GLU A 23 -26.84 -1.34 -2.04
C GLU A 23 -26.57 -2.05 -0.72
N ARG A 24 -25.31 -2.03 -0.24
CA ARG A 24 -24.95 -2.60 1.08
C ARG A 24 -25.72 -1.98 2.24
N LEU A 25 -25.93 -0.66 2.20
CA LEU A 25 -26.68 0.04 3.23
C LEU A 25 -28.17 -0.31 3.15
N ILE A 26 -28.70 -0.47 1.93
CA ILE A 26 -30.08 -0.90 1.70
C ILE A 26 -30.29 -2.30 2.28
N GLU A 27 -29.37 -3.23 2.05
CA GLU A 27 -29.44 -4.60 2.59
C GLU A 27 -29.37 -4.61 4.12
N GLU A 28 -28.47 -3.82 4.72
CA GLU A 28 -28.34 -3.70 6.18
C GLU A 28 -29.59 -3.06 6.82
N VAL A 29 -30.20 -2.08 6.15
CA VAL A 29 -31.46 -1.48 6.61
C VAL A 29 -32.59 -2.50 6.53
N ILE A 30 -32.68 -3.27 5.44
CA ILE A 30 -33.68 -4.33 5.30
C ILE A 30 -33.54 -5.39 6.40
N SER A 31 -32.31 -5.82 6.72
CA SER A 31 -32.10 -6.82 7.77
C SER A 31 -32.52 -6.28 9.15
N LYS A 32 -32.09 -5.06 9.52
CA LYS A 32 -32.48 -4.44 10.80
C LYS A 32 -33.98 -4.15 10.91
N LEU A 33 -34.64 -3.77 9.81
CA LEU A 33 -36.08 -3.55 9.79
C LEU A 33 -36.87 -4.86 9.92
N LYS A 34 -36.36 -5.97 9.37
CA LYS A 34 -36.95 -7.30 9.57
C LYS A 34 -36.82 -7.78 11.02
N GLU A 35 -35.67 -7.57 11.66
CA GLU A 35 -35.46 -7.90 13.07
C GLU A 35 -36.42 -7.12 13.98
N LYS A 36 -36.64 -5.83 13.71
CA LYS A 36 -37.52 -4.96 14.50
C LYS A 36 -38.99 -4.94 14.02
N SER A 37 -39.38 -5.87 13.15
CA SER A 37 -40.72 -5.95 12.55
C SER A 37 -41.88 -6.12 13.54
N HIS A 38 -41.59 -6.50 14.79
CA HIS A 38 -42.56 -6.68 15.86
C HIS A 38 -42.98 -5.37 16.56
N ILE A 39 -42.25 -4.27 16.37
CA ILE A 39 -42.48 -2.97 17.06
C ILE A 39 -42.97 -1.88 16.10
N LEU A 40 -42.67 -2.01 14.80
CA LEU A 40 -42.83 -0.91 13.84
C LEU A 40 -44.22 -0.90 13.18
N LYS A 41 -44.88 0.28 13.20
CA LYS A 41 -46.06 0.53 12.34
C LYS A 41 -45.58 0.92 10.93
N LYS A 42 -46.43 0.70 9.92
CA LYS A 42 -46.12 1.00 8.50
C LYS A 42 -45.60 2.44 8.28
N GLY A 43 -46.20 3.42 8.94
CA GLY A 43 -45.79 4.83 8.84
C GLY A 43 -44.45 5.15 9.48
N ASP A 44 -44.00 4.36 10.46
CA ASP A 44 -42.70 4.55 11.10
C ASP A 44 -41.58 4.04 10.18
N THR A 45 -41.82 2.97 9.43
CA THR A 45 -40.87 2.44 8.44
C THR A 45 -40.61 3.45 7.31
N GLU A 46 -41.66 4.09 6.80
CA GLU A 46 -41.53 5.13 5.78
C GLU A 46 -40.73 6.34 6.28
N LYS A 47 -41.00 6.80 7.51
CA LYS A 47 -40.25 7.91 8.14
C LYS A 47 -38.78 7.56 8.39
N ILE A 48 -38.48 6.33 8.81
CA ILE A 48 -37.09 5.89 9.02
C ILE A 48 -36.31 5.94 7.70
N VAL A 49 -36.91 5.47 6.61
CA VAL A 49 -36.27 5.52 5.29
C VAL A 49 -36.06 6.97 4.84
N GLU A 50 -37.05 7.85 5.03
CA GLU A 50 -36.93 9.27 4.70
C GLU A 50 -35.85 9.98 5.52
N LEU A 51 -35.81 9.76 6.84
CA LEU A 51 -34.76 10.30 7.70
C LEU A 51 -33.38 9.77 7.31
N LEU A 52 -33.27 8.52 6.88
CA LEU A 52 -32.01 7.93 6.45
C LEU A 52 -31.51 8.55 5.14
N ILE A 53 -32.40 8.77 4.17
CA ILE A 53 -32.08 9.48 2.93
C ILE A 53 -31.64 10.91 3.26
N GLN A 54 -32.39 11.61 4.10
CA GLN A 54 -32.06 12.98 4.51
C GLN A 54 -30.70 13.04 5.23
N ALA A 55 -30.43 12.10 6.14
CA ALA A 55 -29.15 12.02 6.84
C ALA A 55 -27.99 11.76 5.86
N TYR A 56 -28.18 10.85 4.89
CA TYR A 56 -27.18 10.56 3.87
C TYR A 56 -26.88 11.78 3.00
N GLU A 57 -27.91 12.47 2.52
CA GLU A 57 -27.76 13.68 1.70
C GLU A 57 -27.10 14.83 2.46
N SER A 58 -27.42 15.00 3.74
CA SER A 58 -26.74 15.97 4.61
C SER A 58 -25.29 15.60 4.95
N SER A 59 -24.89 14.35 4.69
CA SER A 59 -23.53 13.85 4.95
C SER A 59 -22.64 13.86 3.71
N LEU A 60 -23.16 14.28 2.56
CA LEU A 60 -22.37 14.45 1.34
C LEU A 60 -21.38 15.61 1.53
N VAL A 61 -20.21 15.49 0.90
CA VAL A 61 -19.21 16.57 0.92
C VAL A 61 -19.70 17.75 0.10
N ASP A 62 -19.54 18.95 0.63
CA ASP A 62 -19.90 20.18 -0.07
C ASP A 62 -18.98 20.39 -1.29
N PRO A 63 -19.53 20.75 -2.47
CA PRO A 63 -18.72 21.01 -3.65
C PRO A 63 -17.84 22.25 -3.44
N GLY A 64 -16.57 22.15 -3.80
CA GLY A 64 -15.58 23.21 -3.62
C GLY A 64 -14.69 23.03 -2.39
N GLU A 65 -14.96 22.04 -1.54
CA GLU A 65 -14.12 21.72 -0.38
C GLU A 65 -12.69 21.34 -0.81
N PRO A 66 -11.63 21.93 -0.22
CA PRO A 66 -10.24 21.62 -0.55
C PRO A 66 -9.78 20.28 0.06
N VAL A 67 -10.40 19.17 -0.37
CA VAL A 67 -10.17 17.81 0.15
C VAL A 67 -8.71 17.35 0.07
N GLY A 68 -7.95 17.84 -0.90
CA GLY A 68 -6.52 17.54 -1.04
C GLY A 68 -5.70 18.11 0.12
N THR A 69 -6.00 19.33 0.57
CA THR A 69 -5.32 19.96 1.71
C THR A 69 -5.68 19.26 3.01
N VAL A 70 -6.98 18.99 3.21
CA VAL A 70 -7.47 18.29 4.40
C VAL A 70 -6.86 16.89 4.50
N ALA A 71 -6.89 16.11 3.41
CA ALA A 71 -6.30 14.77 3.40
C ALA A 71 -4.79 14.79 3.70
N ALA A 72 -4.05 15.74 3.13
CA ALA A 72 -2.62 15.89 3.39
C ALA A 72 -2.35 16.22 4.87
N GLN A 73 -3.16 17.09 5.47
CA GLN A 73 -3.07 17.42 6.90
C GLN A 73 -3.43 16.23 7.78
N SER A 74 -4.55 15.55 7.51
CA SER A 74 -5.03 14.41 8.30
C SER A 74 -4.06 13.22 8.27
N ILE A 75 -3.35 13.00 7.17
CA ILE A 75 -2.32 11.95 7.09
C ILE A 75 -1.00 12.41 7.73
N GLY A 76 -0.67 13.71 7.64
CA GLY A 76 0.57 14.28 8.15
C GLY A 76 0.58 14.57 9.65
N GLU A 77 -0.55 14.98 10.22
CA GLU A 77 -0.70 15.34 11.65
C GLU A 77 -0.27 14.20 12.59
N PRO A 78 -0.73 12.94 12.39
CA PRO A 78 -0.29 11.81 13.21
C PRO A 78 1.22 11.56 13.16
N GLY A 79 1.89 11.97 12.07
CA GLY A 79 3.33 11.76 11.89
C GLY A 79 4.18 12.36 13.01
N THR A 80 3.75 13.47 13.62
CA THR A 80 4.44 14.06 14.78
C THR A 80 4.34 13.17 16.03
N GLN A 81 3.19 12.51 16.21
CA GLN A 81 2.88 11.67 17.36
C GLN A 81 3.48 10.26 17.25
N MET A 82 3.74 9.79 16.02
CA MET A 82 4.33 8.48 15.74
C MET A 82 5.77 8.32 16.24
N THR A 83 6.45 9.41 16.57
CA THR A 83 7.85 9.39 17.04
C THR A 83 8.02 8.85 18.47
N LEU A 84 6.96 8.79 19.27
CA LEU A 84 7.03 8.47 20.71
C LEU A 84 6.52 7.06 21.10
N ARG A 85 6.03 6.24 20.16
CA ARG A 85 5.41 4.92 20.44
C ARG A 85 6.24 3.75 19.93
N THR A 86 7.52 3.71 20.26
CA THR A 86 8.40 2.65 19.77
C THR A 86 8.95 1.77 20.89
N PHE A 87 8.60 0.47 20.77
CA PHE A 87 9.24 -0.71 21.33
C PHE A 87 8.81 -1.15 22.73
N HIS A 88 7.81 -2.05 22.78
CA HIS A 88 7.90 -3.37 23.44
C HIS A 88 6.75 -4.25 22.93
N TYR A 89 6.98 -5.03 21.87
CA TYR A 89 6.11 -6.16 21.56
C TYR A 89 6.81 -7.44 22.02
N ALA A 90 6.24 -8.11 23.02
CA ALA A 90 6.68 -9.42 23.45
C ALA A 90 6.13 -10.48 22.48
N GLY A 91 7.01 -11.12 21.71
CA GLY A 91 6.64 -12.24 20.84
C GLY A 91 7.51 -12.38 19.60
N VAL A 92 7.42 -13.55 18.96
CA VAL A 92 8.20 -14.08 17.83
C VAL A 92 7.99 -13.31 16.50
N ARG A 93 7.68 -12.01 16.58
CA ARG A 93 7.72 -11.06 15.45
C ARG A 93 9.12 -10.39 15.38
N GLU A 94 10.19 -11.16 15.59
CA GLU A 94 11.60 -10.78 15.33
C GLU A 94 11.92 -10.71 13.83
N LEU A 95 10.99 -10.20 13.02
CA LEU A 95 11.34 -9.71 11.70
C LEU A 95 11.48 -8.22 11.86
N ASN A 96 12.66 -7.70 11.53
CA ASN A 96 12.97 -6.27 11.53
C ASN A 96 12.02 -5.60 10.53
N VAL A 97 10.78 -5.33 10.89
CA VAL A 97 9.89 -4.47 10.12
C VAL A 97 10.31 -3.06 10.48
N THR A 98 10.60 -2.22 9.48
CA THR A 98 10.61 -0.78 9.71
C THR A 98 9.21 -0.40 10.17
N LEU A 99 9.03 -0.17 11.47
CA LEU A 99 7.72 0.16 12.05
C LEU A 99 7.51 1.68 12.10
N GLY A 100 6.27 2.10 11.94
CA GLY A 100 5.83 3.47 12.18
C GLY A 100 6.15 4.44 11.05
N LEU A 101 6.60 5.65 11.41
CA LEU A 101 6.76 6.76 10.47
C LEU A 101 7.73 6.49 9.31
N PRO A 102 8.90 5.85 9.51
CA PRO A 102 9.81 5.55 8.39
C PRO A 102 9.12 4.75 7.29
N ARG A 103 8.24 3.81 7.64
CA ARG A 103 7.50 3.01 6.67
C ARG A 103 6.49 3.84 5.89
N LEU A 104 5.76 4.71 6.58
CA LEU A 104 4.83 5.64 5.94
C LEU A 104 5.57 6.51 4.90
N ILE A 105 6.76 7.01 5.24
CA ILE A 105 7.61 7.78 4.33
C ILE A 105 8.02 6.93 3.11
N GLU A 106 8.45 5.68 3.31
CA GLU A 106 8.83 4.80 2.19
C GLU A 106 7.70 4.57 1.18
N VAL A 107 6.47 4.41 1.68
CA VAL A 107 5.27 4.19 0.86
C VAL A 107 4.93 5.46 0.09
N VAL A 108 4.82 6.60 0.76
CA VAL A 108 4.53 7.93 0.18
C VAL A 108 5.60 8.36 -0.83
N ASP A 109 6.86 8.01 -0.57
CA ASP A 109 7.98 8.27 -1.48
C ASP A 109 8.06 7.30 -2.65
N ALA A 110 7.21 6.27 -2.70
CA ALA A 110 7.27 5.21 -3.68
C ALA A 110 8.72 4.72 -3.87
N ARG A 111 9.36 4.24 -2.79
CA ARG A 111 10.71 3.66 -2.90
C ARG A 111 10.68 2.35 -3.68
N LYS A 112 11.58 2.20 -4.66
CA LYS A 112 11.71 1.00 -5.51
C LYS A 112 11.92 -0.29 -4.72
N THR A 113 12.72 -0.20 -3.66
CA THR A 113 12.99 -1.32 -2.75
C THR A 113 12.80 -0.80 -1.33
N PRO A 114 11.83 -1.34 -0.58
CA PRO A 114 11.67 -0.97 0.82
C PRO A 114 12.88 -1.43 1.64
N SER A 115 13.13 -0.81 2.79
CA SER A 115 14.28 -1.20 3.62
C SER A 115 14.14 -2.64 4.14
N THR A 116 12.91 -3.06 4.43
CA THR A 116 12.59 -4.38 5.00
C THR A 116 11.48 -5.04 4.18
N PRO A 117 11.81 -5.59 3.00
CA PRO A 117 10.85 -6.28 2.15
C PRO A 117 10.35 -7.56 2.83
N LEU A 118 9.04 -7.74 2.85
CA LEU A 118 8.35 -8.87 3.46
C LEU A 118 7.32 -9.42 2.48
N MET A 119 7.12 -10.73 2.51
CA MET A 119 5.98 -11.38 1.87
C MET A 119 5.28 -12.33 2.81
N GLU A 120 3.96 -12.36 2.69
CA GLU A 120 3.10 -13.38 3.29
C GLU A 120 2.65 -14.32 2.18
N VAL A 121 3.26 -15.50 2.16
CA VAL A 121 2.99 -16.54 1.17
C VAL A 121 1.98 -17.52 1.77
N TYR A 122 0.77 -17.48 1.22
CA TYR A 122 -0.29 -18.40 1.59
C TYR A 122 -0.14 -19.70 0.80
N LEU A 123 -0.53 -20.81 1.40
CA LEU A 123 -0.50 -22.13 0.79
C LEU A 123 -1.87 -22.51 0.23
N ASP A 124 -1.87 -23.37 -0.77
CA ASP A 124 -3.10 -23.95 -1.33
C ASP A 124 -3.83 -24.85 -0.30
N GLU A 125 -5.05 -25.27 -0.61
CA GLU A 125 -5.88 -26.08 0.29
C GLU A 125 -5.23 -27.42 0.70
N GLU A 126 -4.35 -27.98 -0.15
CA GLU A 126 -3.69 -29.27 0.09
C GLU A 126 -2.45 -29.17 1.01
N HIS A 127 -1.81 -28.00 1.06
CA HIS A 127 -0.58 -27.75 1.81
C HIS A 127 -0.83 -26.92 3.08
N ARG A 128 -1.99 -26.27 3.20
CA ARG A 128 -2.38 -25.37 4.30
C ARG A 128 -2.37 -26.00 5.69
N TYR A 129 -2.71 -27.28 5.82
CA TYR A 129 -2.84 -27.98 7.10
C TYR A 129 -1.66 -28.91 7.45
N SER A 130 -0.69 -29.07 6.54
CA SER A 130 0.44 -29.97 6.75
C SER A 130 1.73 -29.19 6.94
N ARG A 131 2.32 -29.31 8.13
CA ARG A 131 3.61 -28.67 8.45
C ARG A 131 4.75 -29.18 7.56
N GLU A 132 4.77 -30.46 7.23
CA GLU A 132 5.83 -31.07 6.40
C GLU A 132 5.81 -30.50 4.97
N LYS A 133 4.63 -30.40 4.37
CA LYS A 133 4.44 -29.80 3.05
C LYS A 133 4.76 -28.31 3.04
N ALA A 134 4.34 -27.57 4.07
CA ALA A 134 4.70 -26.15 4.24
C ALA A 134 6.22 -25.96 4.35
N MET A 135 6.90 -26.86 5.07
CA MET A 135 8.36 -26.87 5.19
C MET A 135 9.04 -27.14 3.86
N GLU A 136 8.50 -28.04 3.04
CA GLU A 136 9.04 -28.27 1.70
C GLU A 136 8.93 -27.02 0.81
N VAL A 137 7.79 -26.32 0.85
CA VAL A 137 7.61 -25.06 0.11
C VAL A 137 8.56 -23.98 0.64
N ALA A 138 8.70 -23.84 1.97
CA ALA A 138 9.63 -22.89 2.58
C ALA A 138 11.08 -23.13 2.14
N LYS A 139 11.55 -24.39 2.15
CA LYS A 139 12.89 -24.78 1.67
C LYS A 139 13.10 -24.54 0.17
N ARG A 140 12.03 -24.52 -0.64
CA ARG A 140 12.10 -24.19 -2.07
C ARG A 140 12.14 -22.68 -2.32
N VAL A 141 11.53 -21.89 -1.45
CA VAL A 141 11.44 -20.43 -1.56
C VAL A 141 12.70 -19.77 -1.02
N GLU A 142 13.25 -20.26 0.11
CA GLU A 142 14.44 -19.69 0.76
C GLU A 142 15.68 -19.76 -0.14
N LEU A 143 16.34 -18.61 -0.34
CA LEU A 143 17.61 -18.54 -1.07
C LEU A 143 18.74 -19.14 -0.22
N THR A 144 19.28 -20.24 -0.70
CA THR A 144 20.47 -20.85 -0.12
C THR A 144 21.68 -20.51 -0.96
N ARG A 145 22.62 -19.77 -0.35
CA ARG A 145 23.94 -19.49 -0.88
C ARG A 145 24.97 -20.38 -0.19
N VAL A 146 26.16 -20.46 -0.77
CA VAL A 146 27.29 -21.19 -0.16
C VAL A 146 27.62 -20.62 1.23
N GLU A 147 27.49 -19.31 1.43
CA GLU A 147 27.69 -18.67 2.74
C GLU A 147 26.75 -19.20 3.85
N ASN A 148 25.54 -19.66 3.49
CA ASN A 148 24.55 -20.14 4.46
C ASN A 148 24.74 -21.62 4.82
N VAL A 149 25.65 -22.31 4.14
CA VAL A 149 25.88 -23.75 4.25
C VAL A 149 27.33 -24.05 4.65
N ALA A 150 28.25 -23.12 4.41
CA ALA A 150 29.64 -23.22 4.80
C ALA A 150 29.82 -22.75 6.25
N SER A 151 30.45 -23.58 7.08
CA SER A 151 30.92 -23.19 8.42
C SER A 151 32.15 -22.30 8.32
N MET A 152 33.03 -22.60 7.37
CA MET A 152 34.28 -21.86 7.18
C MET A 152 34.67 -21.80 5.70
N VAL A 153 35.09 -20.62 5.26
CA VAL A 153 35.68 -20.41 3.94
C VAL A 153 37.06 -19.77 4.11
N GLU A 154 38.10 -20.58 3.94
CA GLU A 154 39.49 -20.15 4.05
C GLU A 154 40.10 -19.98 2.66
N ALA A 155 40.93 -18.94 2.52
CA ALA A 155 41.77 -18.76 1.34
C ALA A 155 43.21 -18.99 1.77
N ASP A 156 43.82 -20.04 1.24
CA ASP A 156 45.22 -20.36 1.48
C ASP A 156 46.09 -19.71 0.39
N LEU A 157 47.02 -18.87 0.83
CA LEU A 157 47.94 -18.13 -0.02
C LEU A 157 49.08 -19.01 -0.54
N PHE A 158 49.44 -20.08 0.18
CA PHE A 158 50.56 -20.94 -0.21
C PHE A 158 50.17 -21.93 -1.30
N THR A 159 48.97 -22.50 -1.18
CA THR A 159 48.43 -23.47 -2.15
C THR A 159 47.59 -22.81 -3.24
N ASN A 160 47.35 -21.49 -3.19
CA ASN A 160 46.41 -20.78 -4.07
C ASN A 160 45.04 -21.48 -4.14
N SER A 161 44.59 -22.00 -3.01
CA SER A 161 43.36 -22.77 -2.91
C SER A 161 42.35 -22.11 -1.97
N ILE A 162 41.08 -22.25 -2.30
CA ILE A 162 39.97 -21.80 -1.43
C ILE A 162 39.31 -23.06 -0.88
N ARG A 163 39.39 -23.24 0.44
CA ARG A 163 38.78 -24.35 1.16
C ARG A 163 37.44 -23.91 1.72
N VAL A 164 36.39 -24.63 1.34
CA VAL A 164 35.02 -24.45 1.82
C VAL A 164 34.66 -25.68 2.66
N VAL A 165 34.54 -25.49 3.97
CA VAL A 165 34.05 -26.52 4.90
C VAL A 165 32.54 -26.35 5.03
N LEU A 166 31.79 -27.39 4.69
CA LEU A 166 30.34 -27.42 4.76
C LEU A 166 29.89 -27.92 6.14
N ASP A 167 28.79 -27.34 6.62
CA ASP A 167 28.16 -27.75 7.87
C ASP A 167 27.06 -28.81 7.61
N PRO A 168 27.17 -30.03 8.16
CA PRO A 168 26.17 -31.08 7.98
C PRO A 168 24.80 -30.73 8.56
N GLU A 169 24.71 -29.94 9.63
CA GLU A 169 23.43 -29.54 10.23
C GLU A 169 22.70 -28.56 9.31
N MET A 170 23.40 -27.53 8.81
CA MET A 170 22.85 -26.55 7.86
C MET A 170 22.46 -27.19 6.52
N LEU A 171 23.20 -28.22 6.07
CA LEU A 171 22.86 -29.00 4.88
C LEU A 171 21.55 -29.78 5.05
N ALA A 172 21.34 -30.41 6.21
CA ALA A 172 20.13 -31.17 6.53
C ALA A 172 18.90 -30.26 6.66
N ASP A 173 19.06 -29.13 7.35
CA ASP A 173 17.99 -28.14 7.51
C ASP A 173 17.53 -27.58 6.15
N LYS A 174 18.47 -27.28 5.26
CA LYS A 174 18.16 -26.74 3.92
C LYS A 174 17.82 -27.82 2.88
N GLY A 175 18.05 -29.08 3.20
CA GLY A 175 17.78 -30.22 2.32
C GLY A 175 18.65 -30.19 1.05
N ILE A 176 19.92 -29.84 1.19
CA ILE A 176 20.92 -29.80 0.11
C ILE A 176 21.94 -30.90 0.34
N THR A 177 22.34 -31.58 -0.73
CA THR A 177 23.41 -32.58 -0.66
C THR A 177 24.77 -31.96 -0.98
N PRO A 178 25.87 -32.41 -0.36
CA PRO A 178 27.22 -31.91 -0.67
C PRO A 178 27.58 -31.99 -2.17
N LYS A 179 27.05 -33.00 -2.86
CA LYS A 179 27.20 -33.17 -4.32
C LYS A 179 26.59 -32.00 -5.12
N GLN A 180 25.43 -31.49 -4.72
CA GLN A 180 24.81 -30.32 -5.37
C GLN A 180 25.65 -29.05 -5.18
N VAL A 181 26.28 -28.89 -4.02
CA VAL A 181 27.18 -27.76 -3.75
C VAL A 181 28.41 -27.83 -4.65
N TYR A 182 29.02 -29.00 -4.79
CA TYR A 182 30.14 -29.21 -5.69
C TYR A 182 29.81 -28.93 -7.15
N GLU A 183 28.67 -29.41 -7.65
CA GLU A 183 28.23 -29.10 -9.01
C GLU A 183 28.00 -27.60 -9.24
N ALA A 184 27.46 -26.90 -8.25
CA ALA A 184 27.24 -25.46 -8.34
C ALA A 184 28.56 -24.68 -8.38
N ILE A 185 29.56 -25.07 -7.57
CA ILE A 185 30.89 -24.48 -7.58
C ILE A 185 31.62 -24.77 -8.91
N LYS A 186 31.52 -26.00 -9.41
CA LYS A 186 32.08 -26.39 -10.71
C LYS A 186 31.48 -25.58 -11.87
N LYS A 187 30.17 -25.36 -11.87
CA LYS A 187 29.48 -24.52 -12.87
C LYS A 187 29.93 -23.06 -12.85
N ALA A 188 30.37 -22.56 -11.69
CA ALA A 188 30.83 -21.17 -11.56
C ALA A 188 32.23 -20.91 -12.19
N ASN A 189 32.96 -21.97 -12.57
CA ASN A 189 34.22 -21.95 -13.32
C ASN A 189 35.27 -20.98 -12.73
N VAL A 190 35.44 -21.01 -11.40
CA VAL A 190 36.35 -20.11 -10.67
C VAL A 190 37.79 -20.65 -10.64
N GLY A 191 37.93 -21.98 -10.74
CA GLY A 191 39.18 -22.76 -10.71
C GLY A 191 38.91 -24.26 -10.83
N ARG A 192 39.92 -25.10 -10.59
CA ARG A 192 39.76 -26.56 -10.52
C ARG A 192 39.16 -26.94 -9.17
N THR A 193 38.01 -27.60 -9.18
CA THR A 193 37.29 -27.98 -7.96
C THR A 193 37.48 -29.46 -7.67
N SER A 194 38.02 -29.78 -6.51
CA SER A 194 38.16 -31.12 -5.93
C SER A 194 37.35 -31.22 -4.63
N MET A 195 36.86 -32.41 -4.31
CA MET A 195 36.41 -32.73 -2.95
C MET A 195 37.59 -33.41 -2.24
N GLU A 196 38.05 -32.83 -1.12
CA GLU A 196 39.00 -33.50 -0.23
C GLU A 196 38.25 -34.53 0.64
N ASP A 197 37.09 -34.13 1.19
CA ASP A 197 36.21 -34.96 2.03
C ASP A 197 34.74 -34.80 1.61
N GLU A 198 33.83 -35.61 2.18
CA GLU A 198 32.38 -35.52 1.93
C GLU A 198 31.80 -34.11 2.20
N TYR A 199 32.43 -33.34 3.09
CA TYR A 199 32.00 -32.00 3.49
C TYR A 199 33.03 -30.89 3.17
N THR A 200 34.18 -31.22 2.59
CA THR A 200 35.25 -30.24 2.33
C THR A 200 35.49 -30.13 0.82
N ILE A 201 35.22 -28.95 0.27
CA ILE A 201 35.44 -28.64 -1.14
C ILE A 201 36.63 -27.70 -1.26
N VAL A 202 37.60 -28.06 -2.11
CA VAL A 202 38.77 -27.25 -2.40
C VAL A 202 38.70 -26.74 -3.85
N VAL A 203 38.94 -25.44 -4.01
CA VAL A 203 39.01 -24.79 -5.33
C VAL A 203 40.43 -24.27 -5.53
N GLU A 204 41.20 -24.96 -6.37
CA GLU A 204 42.55 -24.56 -6.76
C GLU A 204 42.52 -23.56 -7.93
N LEU A 205 43.39 -22.56 -7.87
CA LEU A 205 43.50 -21.52 -8.89
C LEU A 205 44.77 -21.70 -9.73
N ASP A 206 44.63 -21.78 -11.06
CA ASP A 206 45.73 -22.05 -12.00
C ASP A 206 46.75 -20.88 -12.15
N LYS A 207 46.48 -19.68 -11.61
CA LYS A 207 47.38 -18.51 -11.72
C LYS A 207 47.73 -18.00 -10.32
N THR A 208 48.99 -17.60 -10.13
CA THR A 208 49.47 -16.84 -8.96
C THR A 208 48.57 -15.62 -8.75
N ALA A 209 47.65 -15.72 -7.79
CA ALA A 209 46.65 -14.72 -7.53
C ALA A 209 47.14 -13.81 -6.40
N ASP A 210 47.16 -12.50 -6.62
CA ASP A 210 47.32 -11.54 -5.53
C ASP A 210 46.24 -11.74 -4.46
N LEU A 211 46.53 -11.41 -3.19
CA LEU A 211 45.59 -11.48 -2.07
C LEU A 211 44.22 -10.85 -2.42
N ALA A 212 44.23 -9.73 -3.15
CA ALA A 212 43.00 -9.05 -3.60
C ALA A 212 42.18 -9.89 -4.61
N GLN A 213 42.83 -10.67 -5.47
CA GLN A 213 42.15 -11.54 -6.43
C GLN A 213 41.58 -12.79 -5.75
N LEU A 214 42.31 -13.35 -4.77
CA LEU A 214 41.83 -14.45 -3.93
C LEU A 214 40.58 -14.04 -3.14
N THR A 215 40.59 -12.87 -2.50
CA THR A 215 39.42 -12.36 -1.78
C THR A 215 38.22 -12.15 -2.70
N ARG A 216 38.41 -11.56 -3.89
CA ARG A 216 37.32 -11.40 -4.87
C ARG A 216 36.74 -12.73 -5.35
N LYS A 217 37.60 -13.75 -5.56
CA LYS A 217 37.15 -15.09 -5.95
C LYS A 217 36.46 -15.83 -4.80
N LYS A 218 36.94 -15.64 -3.57
CA LYS A 218 36.27 -16.11 -2.34
C LYS A 218 34.87 -15.48 -2.23
N ASP A 219 34.75 -14.16 -2.37
CA ASP A 219 33.45 -13.46 -2.33
C ASP A 219 32.50 -13.96 -3.43
N ARG A 220 33.05 -14.27 -4.61
CA ARG A 220 32.29 -14.87 -5.70
C ARG A 220 31.77 -16.26 -5.32
N ILE A 221 32.60 -17.11 -4.70
CA ILE A 221 32.21 -18.45 -4.25
C ILE A 221 31.14 -18.37 -3.16
N MET A 222 31.30 -17.51 -2.16
CA MET A 222 30.32 -17.31 -1.08
C MET A 222 28.95 -16.89 -1.63
N ASN A 223 28.95 -16.07 -2.70
CA ASN A 223 27.73 -15.59 -3.35
C ASN A 223 27.07 -16.56 -4.33
N ILE A 224 27.66 -17.74 -4.61
CA ILE A 224 27.05 -18.72 -5.52
C ILE A 224 25.70 -19.16 -4.95
N ARG A 225 24.68 -19.12 -5.80
CA ARG A 225 23.32 -19.56 -5.47
C ARG A 225 23.21 -21.05 -5.72
N LEU A 226 22.80 -21.80 -4.69
CA LEU A 226 22.60 -23.24 -4.77
C LEU A 226 21.15 -23.56 -5.14
N LYS A 227 20.21 -23.04 -4.36
CA LYS A 227 18.77 -23.30 -4.46
C LYS A 227 17.98 -22.08 -3.98
N GLY A 228 16.74 -21.95 -4.44
CA GLY A 228 15.81 -20.94 -3.96
C GLY A 228 15.62 -19.75 -4.89
N ILE A 229 14.73 -18.86 -4.48
CA ILE A 229 14.33 -17.69 -5.26
C ILE A 229 15.25 -16.52 -4.93
N ALA A 230 15.71 -15.81 -5.95
CA ALA A 230 16.56 -14.64 -5.75
C ALA A 230 15.80 -13.54 -4.99
N GLY A 231 16.41 -12.96 -3.96
CA GLY A 231 15.84 -11.85 -3.20
C GLY A 231 15.20 -12.25 -1.86
N ILE A 232 14.97 -13.55 -1.62
CA ILE A 232 14.38 -14.05 -0.37
C ILE A 232 15.47 -14.64 0.52
N LYS A 233 15.83 -13.94 1.60
CA LYS A 233 16.90 -14.33 2.52
C LYS A 233 16.49 -15.47 3.46
N ARG A 234 15.29 -15.38 4.04
CA ARG A 234 14.79 -16.34 5.03
C ARG A 234 13.30 -16.58 4.83
N ALA A 235 12.84 -17.80 5.08
CA ALA A 235 11.42 -18.16 5.12
C ALA A 235 11.09 -18.77 6.48
N ILE A 236 10.09 -18.19 7.18
CA ILE A 236 9.65 -18.65 8.50
C ILE A 236 8.19 -19.10 8.38
N ILE A 237 7.90 -20.28 8.89
CA ILE A 237 6.52 -20.81 8.93
C ILE A 237 5.87 -20.32 10.22
N GLN A 238 4.70 -19.70 10.08
CA GLN A 238 3.88 -19.24 11.19
C GLN A 238 2.49 -19.87 11.08
N THR A 239 1.91 -20.27 12.20
CA THR A 239 0.50 -20.66 12.24
C THR A 239 -0.33 -19.40 12.45
N ARG A 240 -1.28 -19.14 11.56
CA ARG A 240 -2.28 -18.07 11.73
C ARG A 240 -3.65 -18.70 11.95
N THR A 241 -4.35 -18.23 12.98
CA THR A 241 -5.74 -18.58 13.21
C THR A 241 -6.62 -17.70 12.32
N THR A 242 -7.32 -18.32 11.37
CA THR A 242 -8.37 -17.69 10.57
C THR A 242 -9.74 -18.16 11.04
N GLU A 243 -10.82 -17.53 10.57
CA GLU A 243 -12.21 -17.93 10.87
C GLU A 243 -12.51 -19.39 10.47
N PHE A 244 -11.72 -19.98 9.57
CA PHE A 244 -11.86 -21.35 9.07
C PHE A 244 -10.86 -22.36 9.70
N GLY A 245 -10.07 -21.93 10.70
CA GLY A 245 -9.13 -22.79 11.43
C GLY A 245 -7.68 -22.28 11.43
N GLU A 246 -6.78 -23.10 11.96
CA GLU A 246 -5.33 -22.85 11.96
C GLU A 246 -4.71 -23.19 10.59
N GLU A 247 -4.11 -22.18 9.96
CA GLU A 247 -3.44 -22.31 8.67
C GLU A 247 -1.94 -22.02 8.81
N TYR A 248 -1.10 -22.78 8.10
CA TYR A 248 0.32 -22.45 7.98
C TYR A 248 0.54 -21.39 6.90
N VAL A 249 1.15 -20.27 7.28
CA VAL A 249 1.56 -19.17 6.40
C VAL A 249 3.07 -19.04 6.44
N ILE A 250 3.69 -18.84 5.28
CA ILE A 250 5.13 -18.63 5.19
C ILE A 250 5.38 -17.12 5.12
N VAL A 251 6.09 -16.59 6.10
CA VAL A 251 6.54 -15.19 6.11
C VAL A 251 7.99 -15.15 5.66
N THR A 252 8.28 -14.39 4.60
CA THR A 252 9.64 -14.28 4.04
C THR A 252 10.29 -12.95 4.38
N ASP A 253 11.58 -12.99 4.72
CA ASP A 253 12.47 -11.82 4.71
C ASP A 253 13.05 -11.67 3.30
N GLY A 254 12.62 -10.64 2.59
CA GLY A 254 12.82 -10.50 1.15
C GLY A 254 11.54 -10.62 0.35
N SER A 255 11.56 -10.02 -0.84
CA SER A 255 10.44 -10.07 -1.79
C SER A 255 10.91 -10.47 -3.17
N ASN A 256 10.13 -11.33 -3.83
CA ASN A 256 10.18 -11.62 -5.26
C ASN A 256 8.87 -12.27 -5.70
N LEU A 257 7.83 -11.45 -5.81
CA LEU A 257 6.47 -11.92 -6.07
C LEU A 257 6.36 -12.74 -7.37
N ALA A 258 7.05 -12.30 -8.43
CA ALA A 258 6.99 -12.94 -9.74
C ALA A 258 7.43 -14.42 -9.74
N GLN A 259 8.48 -14.74 -8.97
CA GLN A 259 8.99 -16.12 -8.88
C GLN A 259 8.21 -16.94 -7.86
N VAL A 260 7.80 -16.35 -6.74
CA VAL A 260 7.05 -17.04 -5.68
C VAL A 260 5.71 -17.57 -6.19
N LEU A 261 4.99 -16.79 -7.01
CA LEU A 261 3.72 -17.22 -7.59
C LEU A 261 3.84 -18.42 -8.56
N ARG A 262 5.05 -18.76 -9.02
CA ARG A 262 5.30 -19.93 -9.89
C ARG A 262 5.62 -21.21 -9.12
N VAL A 263 5.84 -21.11 -7.80
CA VAL A 263 6.15 -22.26 -6.96
C VAL A 263 4.90 -23.10 -6.75
N LYS A 264 5.04 -24.43 -6.87
CA LYS A 264 3.97 -25.38 -6.57
C LYS A 264 3.68 -25.39 -5.07
N GLY A 265 2.42 -25.33 -4.68
CA GLY A 265 1.97 -25.25 -3.28
C GLY A 265 1.65 -23.84 -2.80
N VAL A 266 1.98 -22.80 -3.58
CA VAL A 266 1.68 -21.40 -3.24
C VAL A 266 0.31 -20.99 -3.79
N ASP A 267 -0.50 -20.39 -2.93
CA ASP A 267 -1.78 -19.79 -3.29
C ASP A 267 -1.58 -18.42 -3.93
N LYS A 268 -1.91 -18.33 -5.21
CA LYS A 268 -1.75 -17.13 -6.03
C LYS A 268 -2.75 -16.02 -5.71
N THR A 269 -3.88 -16.35 -5.09
CA THR A 269 -4.99 -15.42 -4.85
C THR A 269 -4.81 -14.64 -3.55
N ARG A 270 -4.15 -15.25 -2.55
CA ARG A 270 -4.00 -14.68 -1.22
C ARG A 270 -2.59 -14.19 -0.88
N THR A 271 -1.56 -14.59 -1.64
CA THR A 271 -0.16 -14.16 -1.39
C THR A 271 -0.01 -12.65 -1.49
N ARG A 272 0.60 -12.04 -0.47
CA ARG A 272 0.79 -10.58 -0.34
C ARG A 272 2.27 -10.24 -0.19
N THR A 273 2.63 -9.03 -0.60
CA THR A 273 3.95 -8.44 -0.33
C THR A 273 3.78 -6.99 0.08
N ASN A 274 4.74 -6.46 0.83
CA ASN A 274 4.80 -5.05 1.16
C ASN A 274 5.61 -4.23 0.12
N ASN A 275 6.16 -4.86 -0.92
CA ASN A 275 6.87 -4.17 -2.00
C ASN A 275 5.91 -3.74 -3.12
N ILE A 276 5.55 -2.45 -3.13
CA ILE A 276 4.57 -1.86 -4.04
C ILE A 276 5.00 -1.96 -5.51
N PHE A 277 6.29 -1.80 -5.83
CA PHE A 277 6.77 -1.88 -7.22
C PHE A 277 6.70 -3.30 -7.79
N GLU A 278 6.91 -4.32 -6.95
CA GLU A 278 6.73 -5.70 -7.38
C GLU A 278 5.26 -5.99 -7.69
N ILE A 279 4.34 -5.45 -6.88
CA ILE A 279 2.90 -5.58 -7.11
C ILE A 279 2.51 -4.88 -8.42
N GLU A 280 3.00 -3.66 -8.64
CA GLU A 280 2.76 -2.91 -9.88
C GLU A 280 3.18 -3.72 -11.12
N GLN A 281 4.36 -4.35 -11.09
CA GLN A 281 4.91 -5.10 -12.22
C GLN A 281 4.21 -6.45 -12.46
N VAL A 282 3.74 -7.12 -11.41
CA VAL A 282 3.20 -8.48 -11.50
C VAL A 282 1.68 -8.50 -11.59
N LEU A 283 1.00 -7.69 -10.76
CA LEU A 283 -0.46 -7.68 -10.62
C LEU A 283 -1.11 -6.44 -11.27
N GLY A 284 -0.36 -5.35 -11.45
CA GLY A 284 -0.82 -4.14 -12.13
C GLY A 284 -1.16 -2.97 -11.19
N ILE A 285 -1.68 -1.90 -11.78
CA ILE A 285 -1.81 -0.59 -11.11
C ILE A 285 -2.88 -0.58 -10.03
N GLU A 286 -4.05 -1.17 -10.27
CA GLU A 286 -5.12 -1.24 -9.25
C GLU A 286 -4.73 -2.09 -8.03
N ALA A 287 -3.95 -3.15 -8.25
CA ALA A 287 -3.39 -3.94 -7.17
C ALA A 287 -2.39 -3.11 -6.35
N ALA A 288 -1.54 -2.32 -7.03
CA ALA A 288 -0.61 -1.40 -6.37
C ALA A 288 -1.34 -0.29 -5.59
N ARG A 289 -2.40 0.29 -6.17
CA ARG A 289 -3.27 1.29 -5.52
C ARG A 289 -3.87 0.73 -4.23
N ARG A 290 -4.43 -0.48 -4.29
CA ARG A 290 -4.97 -1.17 -3.11
C ARG A 290 -3.89 -1.47 -2.08
N ALA A 291 -2.71 -1.91 -2.51
CA ALA A 291 -1.59 -2.19 -1.63
C ALA A 291 -1.10 -0.93 -0.90
N ILE A 292 -1.05 0.23 -1.56
CA ILE A 292 -0.74 1.52 -0.93
C ILE A 292 -1.74 1.83 0.19
N VAL A 293 -3.05 1.66 -0.08
CA VAL A 293 -4.09 1.91 0.92
C VAL A 293 -3.95 0.97 2.11
N GLU A 294 -3.79 -0.34 1.87
CA GLU A 294 -3.65 -1.33 2.94
C GLU A 294 -2.38 -1.10 3.77
N GLU A 295 -1.28 -0.72 3.14
CA GLU A 295 -0.01 -0.47 3.83
C GLU A 295 -0.08 0.80 4.70
N ILE A 296 -0.62 1.91 4.19
CA ILE A 296 -0.78 3.15 4.95
C ILE A 296 -1.72 2.92 6.15
N MET A 297 -2.88 2.31 5.91
CA MET A 297 -3.84 2.00 6.98
C MET A 297 -3.25 1.03 8.00
N GLY A 298 -2.50 0.02 7.56
CA GLY A 298 -1.81 -0.93 8.43
C GLY A 298 -0.82 -0.22 9.37
N VAL A 299 0.01 0.68 8.83
CA VAL A 299 0.97 1.46 9.61
C VAL A 299 0.27 2.37 10.62
N LEU A 300 -0.85 3.02 10.24
CA LEU A 300 -1.60 3.91 11.14
C LEU A 300 -2.29 3.12 12.26
N HIS A 301 -2.94 2.01 11.93
CA HIS A 301 -3.62 1.15 12.91
C HIS A 301 -2.65 0.50 13.90
N GLU A 302 -1.48 0.05 13.46
CA GLU A 302 -0.44 -0.51 14.35
C GLU A 302 0.06 0.50 15.38
N GLN A 303 -0.01 1.80 15.07
CA GLN A 303 0.32 2.89 15.98
C GLN A 303 -0.88 3.35 16.83
N GLY A 304 -2.05 2.74 16.66
CA GLY A 304 -3.28 3.13 17.33
C GLY A 304 -3.77 4.52 16.94
N LEU A 305 -3.49 4.94 15.72
CA LEU A 305 -3.93 6.21 15.12
C LEU A 305 -5.07 5.89 14.15
N ASP A 306 -6.15 6.66 14.24
CA ASP A 306 -7.31 6.49 13.38
C ASP A 306 -7.37 7.65 12.38
N VAL A 307 -7.35 7.32 11.10
CA VAL A 307 -7.48 8.29 9.99
C VAL A 307 -8.50 7.70 9.03
N ASP A 308 -9.44 8.53 8.58
CA ASP A 308 -10.45 8.09 7.64
C ASP A 308 -9.82 7.59 6.32
N ILE A 309 -10.24 6.40 5.90
CA ILE A 309 -9.73 5.72 4.71
C ILE A 309 -9.89 6.56 3.42
N ARG A 310 -10.84 7.50 3.38
CA ARG A 310 -11.08 8.39 2.22
C ARG A 310 -9.87 9.28 1.94
N HIS A 311 -9.17 9.76 2.97
CA HIS A 311 -7.95 10.54 2.81
C HIS A 311 -6.85 9.69 2.16
N VAL A 312 -6.73 8.43 2.61
CA VAL A 312 -5.74 7.49 2.07
C VAL A 312 -6.07 7.08 0.64
N TYR A 313 -7.36 6.90 0.31
CA TYR A 313 -7.80 6.68 -1.07
C TYR A 313 -7.40 7.82 -1.98
N LEU A 314 -7.65 9.08 -1.58
CA LEU A 314 -7.27 10.24 -2.38
C LEU A 314 -5.77 10.26 -2.67
N VAL A 315 -4.94 9.94 -1.67
CA VAL A 315 -3.49 9.85 -1.84
C VAL A 315 -3.10 8.73 -2.80
N ALA A 316 -3.63 7.51 -2.60
CA ALA A 316 -3.34 6.37 -3.46
C ALA A 316 -3.77 6.63 -4.92
N ASP A 317 -4.90 7.29 -5.14
CA ASP A 317 -5.41 7.63 -6.46
C ASP A 317 -4.49 8.65 -7.15
N ILE A 318 -4.06 9.70 -6.45
CA ILE A 318 -3.10 10.69 -6.97
C ILE A 318 -1.77 10.02 -7.34
N MET A 319 -1.28 9.10 -6.51
CA MET A 319 -0.03 8.36 -6.75
C MET A 319 -0.11 7.43 -7.95
N THR A 320 -1.30 6.95 -8.33
CA THR A 320 -1.49 5.94 -9.38
C THR A 320 -2.15 6.46 -10.66
N HIS A 321 -2.61 7.73 -10.68
CA HIS A 321 -3.37 8.30 -11.80
C HIS A 321 -2.65 8.27 -13.16
N THR A 322 -1.30 8.30 -13.17
CA THR A 322 -0.52 8.29 -14.42
C THR A 322 -0.43 6.90 -15.08
N GLY A 323 -1.04 5.87 -14.48
CA GLY A 323 -0.89 4.48 -14.90
C GLY A 323 0.43 3.84 -14.48
N ARG A 324 1.16 4.48 -13.56
CA ARG A 324 2.32 3.96 -12.81
C ARG A 324 2.35 4.57 -11.42
N VAL A 325 2.96 3.88 -10.46
CA VAL A 325 3.11 4.42 -9.10
C VAL A 325 4.17 5.53 -9.10
N ARG A 326 3.78 6.73 -8.68
CA ARG A 326 4.65 7.90 -8.59
C ARG A 326 4.84 8.34 -7.15
N GLN A 327 6.06 8.78 -6.85
CA GLN A 327 6.40 9.47 -5.61
C GLN A 327 5.60 10.78 -5.48
N ILE A 328 5.19 11.16 -4.27
CA ILE A 328 4.45 12.41 -4.03
C ILE A 328 5.34 13.66 -4.16
N GLY A 329 6.61 13.54 -3.79
CA GLY A 329 7.62 14.61 -3.86
C GLY A 329 8.04 15.04 -5.27
N ARG A 330 9.20 15.73 -5.33
CA ARG A 330 9.68 16.47 -6.51
C ARG A 330 9.92 15.66 -7.78
N HIS A 331 10.16 14.35 -7.69
CA HIS A 331 10.42 13.51 -8.85
C HIS A 331 9.16 12.80 -9.38
N GLY A 332 8.00 13.03 -8.76
CA GLY A 332 6.73 12.50 -9.22
C GLY A 332 5.66 13.59 -9.22
N VAL A 333 4.62 13.43 -8.41
CA VAL A 333 3.38 14.22 -8.45
C VAL A 333 3.67 15.73 -8.40
N SER A 334 4.53 16.18 -7.49
CA SER A 334 4.80 17.62 -7.34
C SER A 334 5.66 18.20 -8.48
N GLY A 335 6.58 17.41 -9.04
CA GLY A 335 7.44 17.84 -10.15
C GLY A 335 6.77 17.78 -11.52
N GLU A 336 5.72 16.97 -11.66
CA GLU A 336 4.93 16.85 -12.89
C GLU A 336 3.74 17.81 -12.95
N LYS A 337 3.55 18.66 -11.92
CA LYS A 337 2.55 19.74 -11.97
C LYS A 337 2.74 20.59 -13.23
N GLU A 338 1.62 20.95 -13.84
CA GLU A 338 1.59 21.71 -15.10
C GLU A 338 2.19 23.11 -14.90
N SER A 339 1.76 23.82 -13.84
CA SER A 339 2.23 25.16 -13.50
C SER A 339 3.74 25.18 -13.21
N VAL A 340 4.43 26.12 -13.85
CA VAL A 340 5.86 26.38 -13.64
C VAL A 340 6.05 27.07 -12.30
N LEU A 341 5.18 28.03 -11.96
CA LEU A 341 5.23 28.75 -10.69
C LEU A 341 5.03 27.80 -9.51
N ALA A 342 4.07 26.87 -9.62
CA ALA A 342 3.83 25.88 -8.58
C ALA A 342 5.06 24.97 -8.35
N ARG A 343 5.74 24.55 -9.42
CA ARG A 343 6.97 23.75 -9.31
C ARG A 343 8.12 24.55 -8.72
N ALA A 344 8.33 25.78 -9.22
CA ALA A 344 9.41 26.64 -8.78
C ALA A 344 9.27 27.07 -7.31
N ALA A 345 8.05 27.23 -6.82
CA ALA A 345 7.76 27.54 -5.42
C ALA A 345 7.93 26.35 -4.47
N PHE A 346 7.85 25.11 -4.98
CA PHE A 346 8.03 23.90 -4.18
C PHE A 346 9.51 23.57 -3.93
N GLU A 347 10.29 23.32 -4.99
CA GLU A 347 11.74 23.07 -4.93
C GLU A 347 12.43 23.41 -6.27
N MET A 348 13.77 23.51 -6.29
CA MET A 348 14.58 23.71 -7.52
C MET A 348 14.16 24.93 -8.38
N THR A 349 13.87 26.06 -7.74
CA THR A 349 13.32 27.29 -8.34
C THR A 349 14.06 27.74 -9.61
N THR A 350 15.39 27.90 -9.53
CA THR A 350 16.19 28.41 -10.65
C THR A 350 16.17 27.50 -11.87
N LYS A 351 16.23 26.18 -11.64
CA LYS A 351 16.19 25.17 -12.70
C LYS A 351 14.84 25.22 -13.44
N HIS A 352 13.74 25.20 -12.70
CA HIS A 352 12.40 25.20 -13.32
C HIS A 352 12.12 26.47 -14.11
N LEU A 353 12.51 27.65 -13.59
CA LEU A 353 12.33 28.91 -14.30
C LEU A 353 13.22 29.01 -15.54
N PHE A 354 14.47 28.55 -15.46
CA PHE A 354 15.38 28.57 -16.60
C PHE A 354 14.93 27.62 -17.71
N GLU A 355 14.55 26.38 -17.36
CA GLU A 355 14.01 25.41 -18.32
C GLU A 355 12.70 25.90 -18.95
N ALA A 356 11.83 26.53 -18.16
CA ALA A 356 10.59 27.11 -18.66
C ALA A 356 10.85 28.27 -19.64
N ALA A 357 11.79 29.16 -19.33
CA ALA A 357 12.18 30.26 -20.21
C ALA A 357 12.79 29.73 -21.51
N ALA A 358 13.68 28.73 -21.43
CA ALA A 358 14.30 28.11 -22.60
C ALA A 358 13.29 27.38 -23.50
N GLN A 359 12.24 26.79 -22.92
CA GLN A 359 11.19 26.07 -23.64
C GLN A 359 10.00 26.97 -24.05
N GLY A 360 9.97 28.23 -23.62
CA GLY A 360 8.83 29.13 -23.85
C GLY A 360 7.54 28.65 -23.18
N LYS A 361 7.61 28.04 -21.99
CA LYS A 361 6.44 27.56 -21.26
C LYS A 361 5.59 28.72 -20.74
N THR A 362 4.27 28.56 -20.83
CA THR A 362 3.27 29.49 -20.28
C THR A 362 2.61 28.91 -19.03
N ASP A 363 2.30 29.76 -18.07
CA ASP A 363 1.55 29.38 -16.86
C ASP A 363 0.12 29.91 -16.95
N TYR A 364 -0.87 29.03 -16.77
CA TYR A 364 -2.30 29.36 -16.91
C TYR A 364 -2.99 29.72 -15.59
N LEU A 365 -2.24 29.74 -14.48
CA LEU A 365 -2.74 30.15 -13.16
C LEU A 365 -3.98 29.35 -12.68
N ARG A 366 -4.04 28.04 -12.92
CA ARG A 366 -5.24 27.21 -12.61
C ARG A 366 -5.25 26.64 -11.19
N GLY A 367 -4.09 26.50 -10.57
CA GLY A 367 -3.92 25.90 -9.26
C GLY A 367 -3.97 26.92 -8.12
N VAL A 368 -3.77 26.44 -6.90
CA VAL A 368 -3.82 27.29 -5.70
C VAL A 368 -2.54 28.11 -5.54
N THR A 369 -1.37 27.50 -5.75
CA THR A 369 -0.06 28.09 -5.44
C THR A 369 0.25 29.30 -6.32
N GLU A 370 0.11 29.15 -7.63
CA GLU A 370 0.22 30.23 -8.61
C GLU A 370 -0.69 31.44 -8.32
N ASN A 371 -1.97 31.22 -8.00
CA ASN A 371 -2.92 32.29 -7.71
C ASN A 371 -2.53 33.06 -6.45
N VAL A 372 -2.08 32.36 -5.40
CA VAL A 372 -1.56 33.00 -4.18
C VAL A 372 -0.31 33.84 -4.48
N ILE A 373 0.62 33.35 -5.31
CA ILE A 373 1.84 34.08 -5.66
C ILE A 373 1.52 35.38 -6.41
N VAL A 374 0.57 35.33 -7.33
CA VAL A 374 0.17 36.49 -8.16
C VAL A 374 -0.80 37.43 -7.42
N GLY A 375 -1.39 36.98 -6.31
CA GLY A 375 -2.37 37.74 -5.54
C GLY A 375 -3.81 37.66 -6.06
N GLN A 376 -4.14 36.60 -6.79
CA GLN A 376 -5.49 36.28 -7.26
C GLN A 376 -6.25 35.41 -6.25
N ILE A 377 -7.58 35.36 -6.39
CA ILE A 377 -8.44 34.50 -5.58
C ILE A 377 -8.19 33.04 -5.97
N VAL A 378 -8.07 32.16 -4.98
CA VAL A 378 -7.86 30.73 -5.21
C VAL A 378 -9.16 30.05 -5.70
N PRO A 379 -9.09 29.09 -6.64
CA PRO A 379 -10.27 28.45 -7.23
C PRO A 379 -10.87 27.33 -6.36
N VAL A 380 -10.77 27.44 -5.03
CA VAL A 380 -11.27 26.47 -4.05
C VAL A 380 -12.04 27.20 -2.94
N GLY A 381 -12.94 26.50 -2.25
CA GLY A 381 -13.82 27.08 -1.25
C GLY A 381 -14.75 28.13 -1.86
N THR A 382 -14.81 29.32 -1.24
CA THR A 382 -15.66 30.42 -1.69
C THR A 382 -15.27 30.99 -3.06
N GLY A 383 -14.03 30.77 -3.51
CA GLY A 383 -13.58 31.19 -4.84
C GLY A 383 -14.16 30.36 -5.99
N ALA A 384 -14.79 29.22 -5.71
CA ALA A 384 -15.46 28.39 -6.72
C ALA A 384 -16.90 28.84 -7.02
N VAL A 385 -17.47 29.75 -6.22
CA VAL A 385 -18.87 30.17 -6.34
C VAL A 385 -18.96 31.46 -7.16
N GLU A 386 -19.73 31.42 -8.24
CA GLU A 386 -20.08 32.60 -9.02
C GLU A 386 -21.49 33.07 -8.68
N LEU A 387 -21.63 34.37 -8.42
CA LEU A 387 -22.92 34.98 -8.10
C LEU A 387 -23.44 35.75 -9.30
N TYR A 388 -24.65 35.40 -9.74
CA TYR A 388 -25.40 36.16 -10.72
C TYR A 388 -26.60 36.82 -10.06
N ILE A 389 -26.74 38.13 -10.22
CA ILE A 389 -27.90 38.89 -9.74
C ILE A 389 -28.59 39.57 -10.90
N ASN A 390 -29.90 39.39 -11.01
CA ASN A 390 -30.74 40.19 -11.91
C ASN A 390 -31.22 41.44 -11.15
N PRO A 391 -30.67 42.63 -11.44
CA PRO A 391 -31.00 43.85 -10.70
C PRO A 391 -32.47 44.27 -10.88
N THR A 392 -33.10 43.94 -12.02
CA THR A 392 -34.46 44.37 -12.33
C THR A 392 -35.50 43.65 -11.45
N GLU A 393 -35.35 42.35 -11.25
CA GLU A 393 -36.23 41.56 -10.38
C GLU A 393 -36.00 41.86 -8.89
N PHE A 394 -34.74 42.10 -8.51
CA PHE A 394 -34.38 42.45 -7.13
C PHE A 394 -35.05 43.76 -6.68
N THR A 395 -35.10 44.75 -7.58
CA THR A 395 -35.72 46.05 -7.29
C THR A 395 -37.25 45.96 -7.21
N LEU A 396 -37.89 45.10 -8.01
CA LEU A 396 -39.34 44.91 -8.02
C LEU A 396 -39.85 44.19 -6.76
N LYS A 397 -39.17 43.13 -6.31
CA LYS A 397 -39.52 42.42 -5.07
C LYS A 397 -39.34 43.31 -3.83
N ASN A 398 -38.26 44.09 -3.78
CA ASN A 398 -38.04 45.02 -2.67
C ASN A 398 -39.03 46.20 -2.69
N LYS A 399 -39.40 46.72 -3.87
CA LYS A 399 -40.49 47.71 -3.95
C LYS A 399 -41.84 47.11 -3.51
N GLN A 400 -42.16 45.88 -3.89
CA GLN A 400 -43.40 45.22 -3.45
C GLN A 400 -43.44 44.98 -1.93
N GLN A 401 -42.33 44.56 -1.32
CA GLN A 401 -42.24 44.41 0.14
C GLN A 401 -42.38 45.75 0.89
N VAL A 402 -41.75 46.81 0.39
CA VAL A 402 -41.87 48.16 0.98
C VAL A 402 -43.30 48.72 0.80
N ILE A 403 -43.96 48.43 -0.33
CA ILE A 403 -45.36 48.82 -0.55
C ILE A 403 -46.32 48.02 0.34
N LEU A 404 -46.08 46.72 0.57
CA LEU A 404 -46.87 45.90 1.49
C LEU A 404 -46.69 46.34 2.96
N GLN A 405 -45.47 46.69 3.38
CA GLN A 405 -45.21 47.20 4.73
C GLN A 405 -45.86 48.57 4.96
N ARG A 406 -45.89 49.45 3.95
CA ARG A 406 -46.61 50.73 4.04
C ARG A 406 -48.12 50.55 4.08
N ARG A 407 -48.68 49.64 3.27
CA ARG A 407 -50.13 49.31 3.32
C ARG A 407 -50.58 48.66 4.63
N GLY A 408 -49.69 47.96 5.33
CA GLY A 408 -49.99 47.38 6.64
C GLY A 408 -49.91 48.34 7.83
N GLN A 409 -49.37 49.56 7.62
CA GLN A 409 -49.28 50.59 8.67
C GLN A 409 -50.41 51.64 8.58
N ASP A 410 -51.03 51.81 7.41
CA ASP A 410 -52.11 52.79 7.20
C ASP A 410 -53.51 52.29 7.66
N GLU A 411 -53.69 51.00 8.00
CA GLU A 411 -54.99 50.46 8.47
C GLU A 411 -55.13 50.42 10.01
N SER A 412 -54.13 50.86 10.78
CA SER A 412 -54.19 50.92 12.25
C SER A 412 -54.33 52.34 12.84
N GLU A 413 -54.50 53.36 11.99
CA GLU A 413 -54.78 54.75 12.42
C GLU A 413 -55.97 55.34 11.65
N ILE A 414 -57.18 54.79 11.88
CA ILE A 414 -58.46 55.52 11.74
C ILE A 414 -59.38 55.10 12.88
#